data_AF-A0A537CYX0-F1
#
_entry.id   AF-A0A537CYX0-F1
#
_cell.length_a   1.000
_cell.length_b   1.000
_cell.length_c   1.000
_cell.angle_alpha   90.00
_cell.angle_beta   90.00
_cell.angle_gamma   90.00
#
_symmetry.space_group_name_H-M   'P 1'
#
loop_
_entity.id
_entity.type
_entity.pdbx_description
1 polymer ?
#
loop_
_entity_poly.entity_id
_entity_poly.type
_entity_poly.pdbx_seq_one_letter_code
_entity_poly.pdbx_strand_id
1 'polypeptide(L)'
;MPNPCGPAACTGIPGGAAFVALKRTKNPKDVGRFLDYLASEPVYAEYMARTENIPAHAGVAKKGVEYKISPQAKAALNTFVAEVPKLSPVAYQIQGYKLNRAVFNPTASRLGQAIAGEMSLDDALKRISADIDEQVKAAGK
;
A
#
# COMPACT_ATOMS: atom_id res chain seq x y z
N MET A 1 3.14 -15.75 6.69
CA MET A 1 3.13 -16.31 5.34
C MET A 1 3.86 -15.34 4.42
N PRO A 2 4.88 -15.76 3.66
CA PRO A 2 5.50 -14.91 2.64
C PRO A 2 4.51 -14.61 1.50
N ASN A 3 4.80 -13.61 0.67
CA ASN A 3 3.95 -13.30 -0.47
C ASN A 3 3.85 -14.51 -1.42
N PRO A 4 2.65 -14.86 -1.92
CA PRO A 4 2.51 -15.92 -2.91
C PRO A 4 3.21 -15.52 -4.22
N CYS A 5 3.72 -16.52 -4.93
CA CYS A 5 4.42 -16.35 -6.19
C CYS A 5 3.46 -16.51 -7.37
N GLY A 6 3.42 -15.52 -8.25
CA GLY A 6 2.85 -15.64 -9.59
C GLY A 6 3.93 -15.73 -10.67
N PRO A 7 3.54 -15.86 -11.96
CA PRO A 7 4.49 -15.96 -13.07
C PRO A 7 5.47 -14.78 -13.19
N ALA A 8 5.10 -13.60 -12.68
CA ALA A 8 5.90 -12.38 -12.78
C ALA A 8 6.73 -12.06 -11.53
N ALA A 9 6.21 -12.34 -10.32
CA ALA A 9 6.88 -12.02 -9.06
C ALA A 9 6.21 -12.71 -7.87
N CYS A 10 6.95 -12.84 -6.76
CA CYS A 10 6.42 -13.12 -5.42
C CYS A 10 6.24 -11.80 -4.67
N THR A 11 5.07 -11.17 -4.82
CA THR A 11 4.85 -9.79 -4.35
C THR A 11 3.46 -9.59 -3.77
N GLY A 12 3.37 -8.71 -2.79
CA GLY A 12 2.11 -8.09 -2.36
C GLY A 12 1.90 -6.73 -3.03
N ILE A 13 0.82 -6.04 -2.65
CA ILE A 13 0.56 -4.64 -3.01
C ILE A 13 0.76 -3.79 -1.74
N PRO A 14 1.73 -2.85 -1.71
CA PRO A 14 1.90 -1.98 -0.56
C PRO A 14 0.69 -1.06 -0.41
N GLY A 15 0.26 -0.85 0.82
CA GLY A 15 -0.81 0.09 1.19
C GLY A 15 -0.30 1.19 2.11
N GLY A 16 -1.14 1.61 3.05
CA GLY A 16 -0.80 2.53 4.13
C GLY A 16 -1.28 3.96 3.91
N ALA A 17 -0.76 4.86 4.74
CA ALA A 17 -1.09 6.28 4.74
C ALA A 17 0.17 7.14 4.76
N ALA A 18 0.06 8.38 4.31
CA ALA A 18 1.13 9.36 4.33
C ALA A 18 0.64 10.68 4.95
N PHE A 19 1.52 11.33 5.72
CA PHE A 19 1.35 12.73 6.09
C PHE A 19 1.80 13.60 4.92
N VAL A 20 0.95 14.54 4.51
CA VAL A 20 1.21 15.41 3.37
C VAL A 20 1.13 16.88 3.76
N ALA A 21 2.07 17.69 3.27
CA ALA A 21 2.01 19.13 3.41
C ALA A 21 0.99 19.72 2.43
N LEU A 22 0.12 20.60 2.93
CA LEU A 22 -0.80 21.34 2.07
C LEU A 22 -0.10 22.59 1.50
N LYS A 23 -0.13 22.75 0.17
CA LYS A 23 0.47 23.90 -0.52
C LYS A 23 0.00 25.27 0.00
N ARG A 24 -1.21 25.34 0.55
CA ARG A 24 -1.83 26.57 1.10
C ARG A 24 -1.39 26.93 2.52
N THR A 25 -0.48 26.18 3.15
CA THR A 25 -0.02 26.49 4.51
C THR A 25 0.67 27.85 4.57
N LYS A 26 0.43 28.61 5.63
CA LYS A 26 1.15 29.87 5.91
C LYS A 26 2.50 29.63 6.60
N ASN A 27 2.75 28.42 7.08
CA ASN A 27 3.96 28.06 7.84
C ASN A 27 4.72 26.87 7.18
N PRO A 28 5.22 27.02 5.94
CA PRO A 28 5.81 25.90 5.21
C PRO A 28 7.08 25.33 5.86
N LYS A 29 7.89 26.18 6.53
CA LYS A 29 9.10 25.75 7.23
C LYS A 29 8.79 24.85 8.44
N ASP A 30 7.81 25.24 9.25
CA ASP A 30 7.42 24.45 10.43
C ASP A 30 6.78 23.13 10.03
N VAL A 31 5.95 23.13 8.98
CA VAL A 31 5.37 21.90 8.42
C VAL A 31 6.47 20.98 7.90
N GLY A 32 7.46 21.52 7.17
CA GLY A 32 8.63 20.73 6.72
C GLY A 32 9.36 20.09 7.90
N ARG A 33 9.69 20.88 8.92
CA ARG A 33 10.34 20.40 10.14
C ARG A 33 9.52 19.31 10.85
N PHE A 34 8.21 19.44 10.89
CA PHE A 34 7.33 18.44 11.49
C PHE A 34 7.33 17.13 10.69
N LEU A 35 7.27 17.20 9.35
CA LEU A 35 7.35 16.02 8.50
C LEU A 35 8.72 15.33 8.60
N ASP A 36 9.81 16.09 8.67
CA ASP A 36 11.16 15.55 8.91
C ASP A 36 11.25 14.85 10.27
N TYR A 37 10.65 15.42 11.31
CA TYR A 37 10.57 14.80 12.63
C TYR A 37 9.80 13.46 12.57
N LEU A 38 8.62 13.44 11.94
CA LEU A 38 7.84 12.20 11.78
C LEU A 38 8.55 11.13 10.96
N ALA A 39 9.34 11.54 9.96
CA ALA A 39 10.10 10.64 9.11
C ALA A 39 11.41 10.15 9.75
N SER A 40 11.88 10.81 10.81
CA SER A 40 13.10 10.42 11.52
C SER A 40 12.97 8.99 12.07
N GLU A 41 14.03 8.20 11.95
CA GLU A 41 14.02 6.80 12.36
C GLU A 41 13.48 6.52 13.77
N PRO A 42 13.87 7.24 14.84
CA PRO A 42 13.36 6.94 16.19
C PRO A 42 11.86 7.20 16.30
N VAL A 43 11.36 8.29 15.73
CA VAL A 43 9.94 8.66 15.78
C VAL A 43 9.11 7.71 14.92
N TYR A 44 9.59 7.40 13.72
CA TYR A 44 8.91 6.50 12.81
C TYR A 44 8.85 5.08 13.38
N ALA A 45 9.94 4.58 13.98
CA ALA A 45 9.97 3.26 14.63
C ALA A 45 9.00 3.19 15.81
N GLU A 46 8.94 4.22 16.66
CA GLU A 46 7.97 4.29 17.75
C GLU A 46 6.53 4.29 17.21
N TYR A 47 6.25 5.09 16.18
CA TYR A 47 4.92 5.18 15.58
C TYR A 47 4.47 3.84 15.00
N MET A 48 5.35 3.12 14.28
CA MET A 48 5.06 1.78 13.76
C MET A 48 4.83 0.77 14.88
N ALA A 49 5.63 0.81 15.95
CA ALA A 49 5.46 -0.08 17.10
C ALA A 49 4.11 0.13 17.80
N ARG A 50 3.69 1.39 17.98
CA ARG A 50 2.42 1.76 18.64
C ARG A 50 1.19 1.47 17.80
N THR A 51 1.33 1.52 16.48
CA THR A 51 0.22 1.30 15.55
C THR A 51 0.22 -0.10 14.94
N GLU A 52 1.18 -0.95 15.33
CA GLU A 52 1.35 -2.32 14.86
C GLU A 52 1.46 -2.41 13.33
N ASN A 53 2.01 -1.37 12.70
CA ASN A 53 2.15 -1.26 11.25
C ASN A 53 3.53 -1.70 10.76
N ILE A 54 3.56 -2.19 9.52
CA ILE A 54 4.79 -2.51 8.81
C ILE A 54 5.47 -1.20 8.36
N PRO A 55 6.77 -0.99 8.66
CA PRO A 55 7.47 0.23 8.32
C PRO A 55 7.71 0.37 6.81
N ALA A 56 7.34 1.52 6.24
CA ALA A 56 7.72 1.90 4.88
C ALA A 56 9.13 2.51 4.80
N HIS A 57 9.66 3.03 5.91
CA HIS A 57 11.03 3.58 5.96
C HIS A 57 12.07 2.44 5.90
N ALA A 58 12.84 2.37 4.82
CA ALA A 58 13.80 1.27 4.57
C ALA A 58 14.84 1.08 5.70
N GLY A 59 15.33 2.17 6.30
CA GLY A 59 16.25 2.10 7.44
C GLY A 59 15.61 1.47 8.69
N VAL A 60 14.32 1.74 8.93
CA VAL A 60 13.59 1.19 10.07
C VAL A 60 13.20 -0.26 9.77
N ALA A 61 12.74 -0.56 8.56
CA ALA A 61 12.45 -1.92 8.11
C ALA A 61 13.68 -2.84 8.25
N LYS A 62 14.88 -2.34 7.88
CA LYS A 62 16.14 -3.08 8.00
C LYS A 62 16.56 -3.30 9.46
N LYS A 63 16.38 -2.30 10.33
CA LYS A 63 16.70 -2.41 11.77
C LYS A 63 15.68 -3.24 12.55
N GLY A 64 14.46 -3.37 12.03
CA GLY A 64 13.33 -3.98 12.72
C GLY A 64 12.61 -2.98 13.63
N VAL A 65 11.39 -3.34 14.00
CA VAL A 65 10.54 -2.56 14.92
C VAL A 65 10.31 -3.39 16.18
N GLU A 66 10.45 -2.74 17.33
CA GLU A 66 10.20 -3.38 18.62
C GLU A 66 8.71 -3.33 18.98
N TYR A 67 7.92 -4.26 18.44
CA TYR A 67 6.50 -4.36 18.78
C TYR A 67 6.29 -4.90 20.20
N LYS A 68 5.40 -4.24 20.96
CA LYS A 68 4.97 -4.62 22.31
C LYS A 68 3.65 -5.40 22.27
N ILE A 69 3.67 -6.52 21.55
CA ILE A 69 2.50 -7.37 21.26
C ILE A 69 2.81 -8.84 21.59
N SER A 70 1.84 -9.73 21.41
CA SER A 70 2.04 -11.17 21.65
C SER A 70 3.18 -11.74 20.79
N PRO A 71 3.91 -12.77 21.27
CA PRO A 71 4.99 -13.40 20.51
C PRO A 71 4.57 -13.83 19.10
N GLN A 72 3.35 -14.34 18.95
CA GLN A 72 2.78 -14.78 17.68
C GLN A 72 2.57 -13.61 16.71
N ALA A 73 1.99 -12.50 17.19
CA ALA A 73 1.78 -11.32 16.37
C ALA A 73 3.11 -10.66 15.99
N LYS A 74 4.08 -10.63 16.91
CA LYS A 74 5.44 -10.14 16.64
C LYS A 74 6.13 -10.97 15.55
N ALA A 75 6.03 -12.30 15.62
CA ALA A 75 6.57 -13.19 14.59
C ALA A 75 5.91 -12.95 13.22
N ALA A 76 4.58 -12.73 13.20
CA ALA A 76 3.85 -12.42 11.98
C ALA A 76 4.29 -11.07 11.38
N LEU A 77 4.33 -9.99 12.17
CA LEU A 77 4.78 -8.67 11.69
C LEU A 77 6.22 -8.68 11.21
N ASN A 78 7.13 -9.36 11.91
CA ASN A 78 8.52 -9.51 11.46
C ASN A 78 8.61 -10.27 10.13
N THR A 79 7.75 -11.27 9.91
CA THR A 79 7.66 -11.94 8.60
C THR A 79 7.23 -10.97 7.52
N PHE A 80 6.20 -10.15 7.76
CA PHE A 80 5.75 -9.15 6.78
C PHE A 80 6.78 -8.04 6.52
N VAL A 81 7.50 -7.58 7.54
CA VAL A 81 8.60 -6.61 7.40
C VAL A 81 9.68 -7.15 6.46
N ALA A 82 10.02 -8.44 6.57
CA ALA A 82 11.02 -9.08 5.71
C ALA A 82 10.58 -9.21 4.23
N GLU A 83 9.29 -9.06 3.94
CA GLU A 83 8.74 -9.09 2.58
C GLU A 83 8.76 -7.72 1.89
N VAL A 84 8.85 -6.62 2.65
CA VAL A 84 8.92 -5.25 2.10
C VAL A 84 10.00 -5.08 1.01
N PRO A 85 11.27 -5.48 1.20
CA PRO A 85 12.29 -5.32 0.17
C PRO A 85 12.08 -6.20 -1.08
N LYS A 86 11.11 -7.13 -1.05
CA LYS A 86 10.80 -8.05 -2.16
C LYS A 86 9.62 -7.58 -3.01
N LEU A 87 8.95 -6.49 -2.61
CA LEU A 87 7.81 -5.97 -3.36
C LEU A 87 8.23 -5.55 -4.77
N SER A 88 7.43 -5.96 -5.76
CA SER A 88 7.65 -5.64 -7.16
C SER A 88 7.60 -4.13 -7.39
N PRO A 89 8.48 -3.57 -8.23
CA PRO A 89 8.39 -2.17 -8.65
C PRO A 89 7.01 -1.80 -9.21
N VAL A 90 6.35 -2.72 -9.93
CA VAL A 90 5.00 -2.51 -10.48
C VAL A 90 3.97 -2.32 -9.37
N ALA A 91 4.12 -3.01 -8.23
CA ALA A 91 3.23 -2.88 -7.09
C ALA A 91 3.33 -1.48 -6.45
N TYR A 92 4.54 -0.91 -6.38
CA TYR A 92 4.72 0.48 -5.96
C TYR A 92 4.17 1.48 -6.97
N GLN A 93 4.35 1.21 -8.27
CA GLN A 93 3.85 2.08 -9.34
C GLN A 93 2.32 2.18 -9.31
N ILE A 94 1.61 1.06 -9.23
CA ILE A 94 0.14 1.08 -9.17
C ILE A 94 -0.35 1.75 -7.89
N GLN A 95 0.31 1.55 -6.74
CA GLN A 95 -0.08 2.19 -5.49
C GLN A 95 0.07 3.72 -5.56
N GLY A 96 1.18 4.21 -6.12
CA GLY A 96 1.45 5.64 -6.31
C GLY A 96 0.77 6.26 -7.53
N TYR A 97 0.06 5.47 -8.35
CA TYR A 97 -0.57 5.96 -9.57
C TYR A 97 -1.70 6.93 -9.25
N LYS A 98 -1.71 8.10 -9.91
CA LYS A 98 -2.75 9.14 -9.70
C LYS A 98 -4.18 8.60 -9.90
N LEU A 99 -4.35 7.63 -10.79
CA LEU A 99 -5.64 7.00 -11.07
C LEU A 99 -5.74 5.58 -10.49
N ASN A 100 -5.00 5.29 -9.41
CA ASN A 100 -5.01 3.96 -8.77
C ASN A 100 -6.43 3.47 -8.43
N ARG A 101 -7.33 4.35 -7.99
CA ARG A 101 -8.73 4.04 -7.71
C ARG A 101 -9.52 3.62 -8.95
N ALA A 102 -9.17 4.17 -10.12
CA ALA A 102 -9.78 3.75 -11.38
C ALA A 102 -9.41 2.31 -11.75
N VAL A 103 -8.31 1.78 -11.20
CA VAL A 103 -7.90 0.38 -11.34
C VAL A 103 -8.47 -0.49 -10.22
N PHE A 104 -8.32 -0.08 -8.96
CA PHE A 104 -8.71 -0.89 -7.81
C PHE A 104 -10.22 -1.07 -7.67
N ASN A 105 -11.02 -0.03 -7.92
CA ASN A 105 -12.47 -0.11 -7.69
C ASN A 105 -13.17 -1.08 -8.65
N PRO A 106 -12.94 -1.03 -9.99
CA PRO A 106 -13.50 -2.03 -10.89
C PRO A 106 -13.01 -3.44 -10.57
N THR A 107 -11.71 -3.59 -10.28
CA THR A 107 -11.12 -4.88 -9.93
C THR A 107 -11.82 -5.51 -8.73
N ALA A 108 -11.97 -4.77 -7.63
CA ALA A 108 -12.63 -5.26 -6.43
C ALA A 108 -14.10 -5.58 -6.67
N SER A 109 -14.83 -4.68 -7.36
CA SER A 109 -16.26 -4.86 -7.61
C SER A 109 -16.53 -6.08 -8.48
N ARG A 110 -15.92 -6.18 -9.67
CA ARG A 110 -16.22 -7.25 -10.63
C ARG A 110 -15.73 -8.61 -10.18
N LEU A 111 -14.57 -8.70 -9.53
CA LEU A 111 -14.14 -9.95 -8.91
C LEU A 111 -15.08 -10.36 -7.78
N GLY A 112 -15.57 -9.40 -6.98
CA GLY A 112 -16.60 -9.67 -5.97
C GLY A 112 -17.86 -10.29 -6.57
N GLN A 113 -18.35 -9.75 -7.69
CA GLN A 113 -19.51 -10.30 -8.42
C GLN A 113 -19.27 -11.71 -8.93
N ALA A 114 -18.08 -11.99 -9.49
CA ALA A 114 -17.72 -13.33 -9.93
C ALA A 114 -17.66 -14.33 -8.76
N ILE A 115 -17.08 -13.93 -7.63
CA ILE A 115 -17.00 -14.75 -6.40
C ILE A 115 -18.40 -15.05 -5.86
N ALA A 116 -19.32 -14.08 -5.93
CA ALA A 116 -20.71 -14.24 -5.52
C ALA A 116 -21.57 -15.06 -6.50
N GLY A 117 -21.04 -15.41 -7.68
CA GLY A 117 -21.76 -16.14 -8.72
C GLY A 117 -22.70 -15.28 -9.58
N GLU A 118 -22.58 -13.95 -9.53
CA GLU A 118 -23.40 -13.02 -10.32
C GLU A 118 -22.96 -12.93 -11.79
N MET A 119 -21.72 -13.31 -12.08
CA MET A 119 -21.16 -13.41 -13.44
C MET A 119 -20.01 -14.41 -13.51
N SER A 120 -19.64 -14.81 -14.73
CA SER A 120 -18.45 -15.63 -14.94
C SER A 120 -17.15 -14.84 -14.65
N LEU A 121 -16.06 -15.54 -14.33
CA LEU A 121 -14.74 -14.91 -14.19
C LEU A 121 -14.30 -14.23 -15.49
N ASP A 122 -14.55 -14.86 -16.64
CA ASP A 122 -14.19 -14.29 -17.94
C ASP A 122 -14.92 -12.98 -18.23
N ASP A 123 -16.22 -12.91 -17.90
CA ASP A 123 -16.99 -11.68 -18.04
C ASP A 123 -16.53 -10.61 -17.07
N ALA A 124 -16.19 -10.98 -15.83
CA ALA A 124 -15.61 -10.06 -14.86
C ALA A 124 -14.30 -9.45 -15.36
N LEU A 125 -13.38 -10.24 -15.90
CA LEU A 125 -12.09 -9.76 -16.43
C LEU A 125 -12.28 -8.80 -17.61
N LYS A 126 -13.20 -9.11 -18.53
CA LYS A 126 -13.57 -8.21 -19.64
C LYS A 126 -14.15 -6.90 -19.11
N ARG A 127 -15.04 -6.97 -18.12
CA ARG A 127 -15.68 -5.80 -17.51
C ARG A 127 -14.68 -4.92 -16.75
N ILE A 128 -13.74 -5.51 -16.00
CA ILE A 128 -12.67 -4.77 -15.32
C ILE A 128 -11.90 -3.93 -16.33
N SER A 129 -11.48 -4.53 -17.44
CA SER A 129 -10.71 -3.83 -18.47
C SER A 129 -11.50 -2.65 -19.07
N ALA A 130 -12.76 -2.89 -19.44
CA ALA A 130 -13.64 -1.86 -19.99
C ALA A 130 -13.90 -0.70 -18.99
N ASP A 131 -14.17 -1.03 -17.73
CA ASP A 131 -14.43 -0.05 -16.67
C ASP A 131 -13.18 0.79 -16.36
N ILE A 132 -11.98 0.18 -16.39
CA ILE A 132 -10.71 0.90 -16.24
C ILE A 132 -10.53 1.90 -17.38
N ASP A 133 -10.70 1.45 -18.63
CA ASP A 133 -10.54 2.30 -19.81
C ASP A 133 -11.51 3.50 -19.77
N GLU A 134 -12.76 3.26 -19.39
CA GLU A 134 -13.77 4.31 -19.22
C GLU A 134 -13.36 5.32 -18.14
N GLN A 135 -12.96 4.86 -16.95
CA GLN A 135 -12.61 5.73 -15.83
C GLN A 135 -11.33 6.52 -16.07
N VAL A 136 -10.32 5.90 -16.68
CA VAL A 136 -9.06 6.58 -17.05
C VAL A 136 -9.35 7.66 -18.10
N LYS A 137 -10.17 7.34 -19.11
CA LYS A 137 -10.57 8.32 -20.15
C LYS A 137 -11.38 9.47 -19.57
N ALA A 138 -12.27 9.20 -18.62
CA ALA A 138 -13.06 10.23 -17.95
C ALA A 138 -12.19 11.18 -17.11
N ALA A 139 -11.16 10.67 -16.42
CA ALA A 139 -10.26 11.47 -15.59
C ALA A 139 -9.23 12.31 -16.39
N GLY A 140 -9.09 12.05 -17.69
CA GLY A 140 -8.26 12.83 -18.61
C GLY A 140 -8.96 14.05 -19.23
N LYS A 141 -10.25 14.25 -18.95
CA LYS A 141 -11.03 15.44 -19.32
C LYS A 141 -11.05 16.44 -18.17
#